data_AF-A0A2S9TBE8-F1
#
_entry.id   AF-A0A2S9TBE8-F1
#
_cell.length_a   1.000
_cell.length_b   1.000
_cell.length_c   1.000
_cell.angle_alpha   90.00
_cell.angle_beta   90.00
_cell.angle_gamma   90.00
#
_symmetry.space_group_name_H-M   'P 1'
#
loop_
_entity.id
_entity.type
_entity.pdbx_description
1 polymer ?
#
loop_
_entity_poly.entity_id
_entity_poly.type
_entity_poly.pdbx_seq_one_letter_code
_entity_poly.pdbx_strand_id
1 'polypeptide(L)'
;MKEKIVLIGGGGHCHSVIDVIEQTNKYEIIGIVDTKENIGKKVLDYEIIACDDDLEELFKTCKNAVITIGHIKTNELRKKLFEKAKNIGFDFPTIISPLAYISKYSFIDEGTVIMHHALVNANTKIGKNCIINTKALIEHDCIVEDNCHISTASVINGGVIVKNDSFVGSNSTSKQSIEISGFIKAGSLAK
;
A
#
# COMPACT_ATOMS: atom_id res chain seq x y z
N MET A 1 20.96 7.00 10.77
CA MET A 1 21.21 6.66 9.35
C MET A 1 19.89 6.20 8.78
N LYS A 2 19.52 6.60 7.56
CA LYS A 2 18.27 6.12 6.94
C LYS A 2 18.41 4.64 6.59
N GLU A 3 17.35 3.88 6.76
CA GLU A 3 17.33 2.49 6.31
C GLU A 3 17.13 2.44 4.81
N LYS A 4 17.78 1.51 4.11
CA LYS A 4 17.60 1.35 2.67
C LYS A 4 16.27 0.68 2.38
N ILE A 5 15.57 1.13 1.34
CA ILE A 5 14.35 0.51 0.83
C ILE A 5 14.36 0.47 -0.70
N VAL A 6 13.87 -0.61 -1.28
CA VAL A 6 13.58 -0.70 -2.72
C VAL A 6 12.07 -0.62 -2.96
N LEU A 7 11.66 0.06 -4.04
CA LEU A 7 10.27 0.10 -4.50
C LEU A 7 10.06 -0.92 -5.62
N ILE A 8 9.02 -1.74 -5.53
CA ILE A 8 8.68 -2.73 -6.56
C ILE A 8 7.44 -2.25 -7.32
N GLY A 9 7.65 -1.79 -8.56
CA GLY A 9 6.67 -1.24 -9.50
C GLY A 9 6.79 0.28 -9.68
N GLY A 10 7.26 0.75 -10.83
CA GLY A 10 7.50 2.16 -11.18
C GLY A 10 6.31 2.87 -11.86
N GLY A 11 5.08 2.41 -11.65
CA GLY A 11 3.87 3.01 -12.22
C GLY A 11 3.41 4.29 -11.49
N GLY A 12 2.22 4.80 -11.86
CA GLY A 12 1.70 6.06 -11.30
C GLY A 12 1.51 6.07 -9.78
N HIS A 13 1.23 4.93 -9.14
CA HIS A 13 1.14 4.84 -7.68
C HIS A 13 2.52 5.00 -7.00
N CYS A 14 3.61 4.61 -7.68
CA CYS A 14 4.98 4.76 -7.20
C CYS A 14 5.33 6.23 -6.92
N HIS A 15 4.90 7.16 -7.78
CA HIS A 15 5.07 8.59 -7.55
C HIS A 15 4.55 9.02 -6.18
N SER A 16 3.36 8.54 -5.81
CA SER A 16 2.75 8.91 -4.53
C SER A 16 3.46 8.25 -3.35
N VAL A 17 3.95 7.01 -3.50
CA VAL A 17 4.68 6.33 -2.42
C VAL A 17 6.06 6.95 -2.20
N ILE A 18 6.73 7.40 -3.27
CA ILE A 18 7.97 8.19 -3.18
C ILE A 18 7.75 9.43 -2.33
N ASP A 19 6.74 10.24 -2.65
CA ASP A 19 6.40 11.47 -1.91
C ASP A 19 6.17 11.19 -0.41
N VAL A 20 5.45 10.10 -0.10
CA VAL A 20 5.24 9.66 1.28
C VAL A 20 6.56 9.31 1.96
N ILE A 21 7.40 8.47 1.34
CA ILE A 21 8.65 7.98 1.92
C ILE A 21 9.61 9.14 2.18
N GLU A 22 9.76 10.07 1.24
CA GLU A 22 10.62 11.25 1.38
C GLU A 22 10.21 12.08 2.61
N GLN A 23 8.91 12.31 2.80
CA GLN A 23 8.40 13.06 3.94
C GLN A 23 8.56 12.32 5.28
N THR A 24 8.63 10.98 5.30
CA THR A 24 8.92 10.25 6.55
C THR A 24 10.33 10.51 7.06
N ASN A 25 11.27 10.83 6.16
CA ASN A 25 12.70 10.94 6.44
C ASN A 25 13.33 9.69 7.10
N LYS A 26 12.68 8.51 7.02
CA LYS A 26 13.15 7.25 7.63
C LYS A 26 13.97 6.40 6.68
N TYR A 27 13.62 6.41 5.39
CA TYR A 27 14.21 5.52 4.40
C TYR A 27 14.99 6.27 3.31
N GLU A 28 16.02 5.61 2.81
CA GLU A 28 16.74 5.95 1.58
C GLU A 28 16.24 5.01 0.48
N ILE A 29 15.55 5.56 -0.51
CA ILE A 29 15.11 4.80 -1.68
C ILE A 29 16.34 4.54 -2.55
N ILE A 30 16.75 3.27 -2.65
CA ILE A 30 17.96 2.90 -3.40
C ILE A 30 17.72 2.75 -4.90
N GLY A 31 16.46 2.67 -5.31
CA GLY A 31 16.04 2.47 -6.68
C GLY A 31 14.70 1.74 -6.77
N ILE A 32 14.29 1.50 -8.01
CA ILE A 32 13.00 0.92 -8.35
C ILE A 32 13.21 -0.37 -9.14
N VAL A 33 12.36 -1.36 -8.88
CA VAL A 33 12.24 -2.58 -9.66
C VAL A 33 11.02 -2.46 -10.58
N ASP A 34 11.20 -2.68 -11.88
CA ASP A 34 10.11 -2.66 -12.87
C ASP A 34 10.39 -3.68 -13.99
N THR A 35 9.64 -3.65 -15.09
CA THR A 35 9.89 -4.50 -16.25
C THR A 35 11.25 -4.20 -16.87
N LYS A 36 11.82 -5.22 -17.55
CA LYS A 36 13.20 -5.20 -18.06
C LYS A 36 13.45 -4.06 -19.04
N GLU A 37 12.45 -3.70 -19.84
CA GLU A 37 12.47 -2.60 -20.80
C GLU A 37 12.44 -1.21 -20.16
N ASN A 38 12.18 -1.12 -18.85
CA ASN A 38 12.17 0.12 -18.10
C ASN A 38 13.46 0.37 -17.32
N ILE A 39 14.39 -0.61 -17.25
CA ILE A 39 15.69 -0.43 -16.60
C ILE A 39 16.43 0.79 -17.20
N GLY A 40 16.99 1.62 -16.32
CA GLY A 40 17.67 2.89 -16.66
C GLY A 40 16.74 4.09 -16.87
N LYS A 41 15.41 3.88 -16.94
CA LYS A 41 14.45 5.00 -16.91
C LYS A 41 14.31 5.53 -15.48
N LYS A 42 13.79 6.75 -15.39
CA LYS A 42 13.52 7.41 -14.11
C LYS A 42 12.03 7.49 -13.81
N VAL A 43 11.72 7.40 -12.53
CA VAL A 43 10.43 7.71 -11.92
C VAL A 43 10.70 8.78 -10.88
N LEU A 44 10.30 10.02 -11.18
CA LEU A 44 10.79 11.22 -10.49
C LEU A 44 12.33 11.24 -10.49
N ASP A 45 12.96 11.36 -9.32
CA ASP A 45 14.42 11.43 -9.18
C ASP A 45 15.10 10.06 -9.03
N TYR A 46 14.34 8.96 -9.03
CA TYR A 46 14.85 7.61 -8.79
C TYR A 46 14.92 6.78 -10.07
N GLU A 47 16.00 6.02 -10.21
CA GLU A 47 16.25 5.15 -11.36
C GLU A 47 15.62 3.76 -11.14
N ILE A 48 15.17 3.16 -12.25
CA ILE A 48 14.79 1.75 -12.30
C ILE A 48 16.09 0.94 -12.46
N ILE A 49 16.52 0.33 -11.36
CA ILE A 49 17.84 -0.29 -11.23
C ILE A 49 17.83 -1.80 -11.51
N ALA A 50 16.65 -2.41 -11.55
CA ALA A 50 16.48 -3.86 -11.57
C ALA A 50 15.11 -4.26 -12.15
N CYS A 51 14.96 -5.53 -12.49
CA CYS A 51 13.67 -6.15 -12.76
C CYS A 51 13.32 -7.25 -11.77
N ASP A 52 12.11 -7.82 -11.90
CA ASP A 52 11.62 -8.86 -10.98
C ASP A 52 12.57 -10.07 -10.87
N ASP A 53 13.36 -10.36 -11.91
CA ASP A 53 14.33 -11.46 -11.92
C ASP A 53 15.54 -11.18 -11.00
N ASP A 54 15.84 -9.92 -10.72
CA ASP A 54 17.02 -9.50 -9.96
C ASP A 54 16.76 -9.38 -8.44
N LEU A 55 15.53 -9.67 -7.98
CA LEU A 55 15.12 -9.49 -6.58
C LEU A 55 16.00 -10.27 -5.58
N GLU A 56 16.43 -11.49 -5.91
CA GLU A 56 17.32 -12.27 -5.03
C GLU A 56 18.70 -11.64 -4.87
N GLU A 57 19.25 -11.06 -5.95
CA GLU A 57 20.53 -10.35 -5.90
C GLU A 57 20.36 -9.04 -5.12
N LEU A 58 19.28 -8.31 -5.38
CA LEU A 58 19.00 -7.05 -4.69
C LEU A 58 18.82 -7.24 -3.18
N PHE A 59 18.19 -8.35 -2.77
CA PHE A 59 18.04 -8.71 -1.36
C PHE A 59 19.37 -8.80 -0.60
N LYS A 60 20.47 -9.12 -1.28
CA LYS A 60 21.80 -9.19 -0.64
C LYS A 60 22.27 -7.82 -0.15
N THR A 61 21.79 -6.74 -0.75
CA THR A 61 22.23 -5.36 -0.45
C THR A 61 21.15 -4.49 0.20
N CYS A 62 19.88 -4.87 0.08
CA CYS A 62 18.73 -4.17 0.65
C CYS A 62 17.72 -5.16 1.22
N LYS A 63 17.37 -5.00 2.51
CA LYS A 63 16.44 -5.91 3.19
C LYS A 63 14.99 -5.44 3.15
N ASN A 64 14.76 -4.12 3.09
CA ASN A 64 13.41 -3.58 3.05
C ASN A 64 12.90 -3.42 1.62
N ALA A 65 11.66 -3.81 1.38
CA ALA A 65 10.95 -3.55 0.14
C ALA A 65 9.53 -3.03 0.42
N VAL A 66 8.96 -2.32 -0.55
CA VAL A 66 7.53 -2.00 -0.56
C VAL A 66 6.99 -2.15 -1.98
N ILE A 67 5.79 -2.73 -2.10
CA ILE A 67 5.11 -2.84 -3.39
C ILE A 67 4.41 -1.52 -3.70
N THR A 68 4.75 -0.92 -4.83
CA THR A 68 4.22 0.38 -5.29
C THR A 68 3.27 0.22 -6.48
N ILE A 69 2.69 -0.98 -6.63
CA ILE A 69 1.70 -1.32 -7.64
C ILE A 69 0.30 -1.13 -7.06
N GLY A 70 -0.50 -0.27 -7.68
CA GLY A 70 -1.90 -0.07 -7.29
C GLY A 70 -2.83 -1.17 -7.81
N HIS A 71 -4.11 -0.81 -8.04
CA HIS A 71 -5.09 -1.69 -8.66
C HIS A 71 -5.11 -1.49 -10.19
N ILE A 72 -4.54 -2.44 -10.95
CA ILE A 72 -4.47 -2.40 -12.42
C ILE A 72 -5.45 -3.42 -12.98
N LYS A 73 -6.74 -3.07 -13.06
CA LYS A 73 -7.89 -3.99 -13.31
C LYS A 73 -8.11 -5.04 -12.21
N THR A 74 -7.04 -5.61 -11.67
CA THR A 74 -6.99 -6.54 -10.53
C THR A 74 -5.84 -6.14 -9.59
N ASN A 75 -5.78 -6.77 -8.42
CA ASN A 75 -4.67 -6.65 -7.48
C ASN A 75 -3.64 -7.81 -7.60
N GLU A 76 -3.80 -8.69 -8.59
CA GLU A 76 -3.06 -9.96 -8.69
C GLU A 76 -1.56 -9.74 -8.82
N LEU A 77 -1.14 -8.76 -9.63
CA LEU A 77 0.28 -8.44 -9.81
C LEU A 77 0.91 -7.94 -8.50
N ARG A 78 0.22 -7.06 -7.77
CA ARG A 78 0.66 -6.57 -6.45
C ARG A 78 0.84 -7.74 -5.47
N LYS A 79 -0.15 -8.64 -5.40
CA LYS A 79 -0.11 -9.82 -4.52
C LYS A 79 1.03 -10.77 -4.90
N LYS A 80 1.14 -11.10 -6.19
CA LYS A 80 2.20 -11.98 -6.71
C LYS A 80 3.60 -11.46 -6.35
N LEU A 81 3.84 -10.16 -6.52
CA LEU A 81 5.15 -9.57 -6.26
C LEU A 81 5.44 -9.42 -4.75
N PHE A 82 4.42 -9.10 -3.95
CA PHE A 82 4.53 -9.15 -2.50
C PHE A 82 4.96 -10.54 -2.02
N GLU A 83 4.25 -11.59 -2.43
CA GLU A 83 4.57 -12.97 -2.04
C GLU A 83 5.94 -13.42 -2.57
N LYS A 84 6.28 -13.09 -3.82
CA LYS A 84 7.59 -13.40 -4.40
C LYS A 84 8.73 -12.81 -3.56
N ALA A 85 8.66 -11.51 -3.27
CA ALA A 85 9.68 -10.83 -2.47
C ALA A 85 9.68 -11.30 -1.01
N LYS A 86 8.51 -11.59 -0.42
CA LYS A 86 8.42 -12.11 0.95
C LYS A 86 9.08 -13.49 1.06
N ASN A 87 8.89 -14.36 0.08
CA ASN A 87 9.53 -15.68 0.02
C ASN A 87 11.06 -15.61 -0.16
N ILE A 88 11.58 -14.55 -0.79
CA ILE A 88 13.03 -14.28 -0.86
C ILE A 88 13.58 -13.85 0.52
N GLY A 89 12.73 -13.32 1.40
CA GLY A 89 13.07 -12.89 2.74
C GLY A 89 13.11 -11.37 2.93
N PHE A 90 12.57 -10.59 1.99
CA PHE A 90 12.44 -9.13 2.19
C PHE A 90 11.55 -8.81 3.39
N ASP A 91 11.96 -7.78 4.11
CA ASP A 91 11.17 -7.12 5.14
C ASP A 91 10.25 -6.09 4.48
N PHE A 92 8.99 -6.07 4.91
CA PHE A 92 7.96 -5.18 4.36
C PHE A 92 7.49 -4.20 5.43
N PRO A 93 8.22 -3.09 5.65
CA PRO A 93 7.79 -2.10 6.62
C PRO A 93 6.42 -1.50 6.24
N THR A 94 5.67 -1.06 7.25
CA THR A 94 4.52 -0.19 7.02
C THR A 94 5.01 1.19 6.56
N ILE A 95 4.51 1.66 5.42
CA ILE A 95 4.82 3.01 4.91
C ILE A 95 3.66 3.92 5.27
N ILE A 96 3.85 4.75 6.30
CA ILE A 96 2.81 5.61 6.85
C ILE A 96 3.21 7.07 6.65
N SER A 97 2.38 7.80 5.92
CA SER A 97 2.52 9.25 5.75
C SER A 97 2.53 9.97 7.11
N PRO A 98 3.45 10.92 7.33
CA PRO A 98 3.42 11.78 8.53
C PRO A 98 2.19 12.69 8.60
N LEU A 99 1.47 12.86 7.49
CA LEU A 99 0.22 13.63 7.39
C LEU A 99 -1.04 12.77 7.61
N ALA A 100 -0.90 11.47 7.90
CA ALA A 100 -2.02 10.60 8.23
C ALA A 100 -2.29 10.61 9.74
N TYR A 101 -3.54 10.42 10.14
CA TYR A 101 -3.87 10.13 11.53
C TYR A 101 -4.01 8.63 11.71
N ILE A 102 -3.21 8.06 12.61
CA ILE A 102 -3.27 6.66 13.01
C ILE A 102 -3.54 6.60 14.49
N SER A 103 -4.68 6.04 14.88
CA SER A 103 -4.97 5.80 16.28
C SER A 103 -3.92 4.89 16.89
N LYS A 104 -3.42 5.24 18.09
CA LYS A 104 -2.51 4.39 18.87
C LYS A 104 -3.12 3.02 19.27
N TYR A 105 -4.43 2.87 19.10
CA TYR A 105 -5.17 1.63 19.36
C TYR A 105 -5.49 0.85 18.08
N SER A 106 -4.95 1.26 16.93
CA SER A 106 -5.07 0.53 15.67
C SER A 106 -3.85 -0.37 15.46
N PHE A 107 -4.02 -1.38 14.61
CA PHE A 107 -2.95 -2.27 14.16
C PHE A 107 -2.88 -2.25 12.64
N ILE A 108 -1.66 -2.12 12.10
CA ILE A 108 -1.39 -2.08 10.66
C ILE A 108 -0.29 -3.08 10.39
N ASP A 109 -0.57 -4.07 9.54
CA ASP A 109 0.36 -5.14 9.23
C ASP A 109 1.31 -4.80 8.07
N GLU A 110 2.32 -5.64 7.88
CA GLU A 110 3.43 -5.45 6.97
C GLU A 110 3.04 -5.16 5.51
N GLY A 111 3.85 -4.34 4.85
CA GLY A 111 3.69 -3.97 3.44
C GLY A 111 2.52 -3.04 3.15
N THR A 112 1.71 -2.69 4.16
CA THR A 112 0.62 -1.74 3.99
C THR A 112 1.14 -0.31 3.87
N VAL A 113 0.58 0.41 2.89
CA VAL A 113 0.86 1.81 2.62
C VAL A 113 -0.33 2.68 3.03
N ILE A 114 -0.08 3.67 3.89
CA ILE A 114 -1.05 4.68 4.32
C ILE A 114 -0.66 6.04 3.76
N MET A 115 -1.50 6.57 2.88
CA MET A 115 -1.23 7.80 2.13
C MET A 115 -1.59 9.06 2.92
N HIS A 116 -1.26 10.22 2.35
CA HIS A 116 -1.51 11.52 2.97
C HIS A 116 -2.98 11.74 3.35
N HIS A 117 -3.18 12.28 4.56
CA HIS A 117 -4.49 12.60 5.13
C HIS A 117 -5.47 11.43 5.26
N ALA A 118 -4.99 10.18 5.16
CA ALA A 118 -5.80 9.04 5.56
C ALA A 118 -6.02 9.06 7.09
N LEU A 119 -7.20 8.60 7.51
CA LEU A 119 -7.61 8.54 8.90
C LEU A 119 -7.91 7.08 9.28
N VAL A 120 -7.17 6.52 10.22
CA VAL A 120 -7.39 5.18 10.77
C VAL A 120 -7.75 5.30 12.24
N ASN A 121 -9.03 5.08 12.56
CA ASN A 121 -9.57 5.28 13.90
C ASN A 121 -9.32 4.10 14.85
N ALA A 122 -9.80 4.24 16.09
CA ALA A 122 -9.48 3.33 17.20
C ALA A 122 -9.99 1.90 16.98
N ASN A 123 -9.22 0.93 17.47
CA ASN A 123 -9.55 -0.50 17.42
C ASN A 123 -9.71 -1.06 15.99
N THR A 124 -9.18 -0.36 14.99
CA THR A 124 -9.14 -0.82 13.60
C THR A 124 -7.94 -1.73 13.37
N LYS A 125 -8.15 -2.80 12.59
CA LYS A 125 -7.09 -3.72 12.13
C LYS A 125 -6.98 -3.66 10.62
N ILE A 126 -5.80 -3.38 10.11
CA ILE A 126 -5.50 -3.41 8.68
C ILE A 126 -4.45 -4.49 8.44
N GLY A 127 -4.77 -5.41 7.54
CA GLY A 127 -3.94 -6.53 7.15
C GLY A 127 -2.76 -6.12 6.28
N LYS A 128 -2.18 -7.11 5.61
CA LYS A 128 -0.94 -6.99 4.87
C LYS A 128 -1.15 -6.42 3.48
N ASN A 129 -0.12 -5.76 2.94
CA ASN A 129 -0.07 -5.34 1.54
C ASN A 129 -1.31 -4.54 1.08
N CYS A 130 -1.91 -3.79 2.02
CA CYS A 130 -3.06 -2.94 1.74
C CYS A 130 -2.63 -1.56 1.25
N ILE A 131 -3.51 -0.90 0.52
CA ILE A 131 -3.38 0.54 0.25
C ILE A 131 -4.55 1.25 0.91
N ILE A 132 -4.26 2.12 1.87
CA ILE A 132 -5.21 3.10 2.39
C ILE A 132 -4.85 4.44 1.77
N ASN A 133 -5.60 4.79 0.73
CA ASN A 133 -5.22 5.86 -0.19
C ASN A 133 -5.54 7.25 0.38
N THR A 134 -5.11 8.29 -0.33
CA THR A 134 -5.18 9.68 0.11
C THR A 134 -6.59 10.06 0.55
N LYS A 135 -6.72 10.65 1.74
CA LYS A 135 -8.01 11.04 2.36
C LYS A 135 -9.00 9.89 2.62
N ALA A 136 -8.61 8.63 2.51
CA ALA A 136 -9.49 7.53 2.91
C ALA A 136 -9.73 7.58 4.43
N LEU A 137 -10.99 7.34 4.85
CA LEU A 137 -11.39 7.26 6.24
C LEU A 137 -11.76 5.81 6.57
N ILE A 138 -11.16 5.28 7.62
CA ILE A 138 -11.52 4.01 8.23
C ILE A 138 -11.92 4.27 9.68
N GLU A 139 -13.21 4.15 9.94
CA GLU A 139 -13.80 4.35 11.25
C GLU A 139 -13.41 3.27 12.26
N HIS A 140 -13.81 3.49 13.51
CA HIS A 140 -13.51 2.61 14.62
C HIS A 140 -14.01 1.17 14.39
N ASP A 141 -13.37 0.22 15.07
CA ASP A 141 -13.73 -1.21 15.09
C ASP A 141 -13.76 -1.89 13.70
N CYS A 142 -13.15 -1.30 12.68
CA CYS A 142 -13.12 -1.89 11.35
C CYS A 142 -12.03 -2.97 11.23
N ILE A 143 -12.26 -3.93 10.33
CA ILE A 143 -11.27 -4.90 9.90
C ILE A 143 -11.09 -4.74 8.39
N VAL A 144 -9.89 -4.43 7.94
CA VAL A 144 -9.50 -4.49 6.53
C VAL A 144 -8.54 -5.66 6.39
N GLU A 145 -8.98 -6.72 5.72
CA GLU A 145 -8.16 -7.92 5.47
C GLU A 145 -7.09 -7.65 4.39
N ASP A 146 -6.28 -8.66 4.06
CA ASP A 146 -5.07 -8.49 3.26
C ASP A 146 -5.36 -8.09 1.81
N ASN A 147 -4.36 -7.44 1.19
CA ASN A 147 -4.37 -7.07 -0.22
C ASN A 147 -5.55 -6.18 -0.64
N CYS A 148 -6.18 -5.48 0.30
CA CYS A 148 -7.25 -4.54 0.02
C CYS A 148 -6.72 -3.23 -0.58
N HIS A 149 -7.59 -2.50 -1.27
CA HIS A 149 -7.31 -1.13 -1.71
C HIS A 149 -8.51 -0.24 -1.39
N ILE A 150 -8.38 0.55 -0.32
CA ILE A 150 -9.33 1.59 0.03
C ILE A 150 -8.90 2.86 -0.69
N SER A 151 -9.63 3.22 -1.76
CA SER A 151 -9.24 4.28 -2.69
C SER A 151 -9.47 5.68 -2.13
N THR A 152 -9.06 6.68 -2.92
CA THR A 152 -9.03 8.09 -2.52
C THR A 152 -10.39 8.56 -2.00
N ALA A 153 -10.39 9.18 -0.82
CA ALA A 153 -11.61 9.73 -0.19
C ALA A 153 -12.76 8.72 0.02
N SER A 154 -12.48 7.41 0.03
CA SER A 154 -13.47 6.40 0.41
C SER A 154 -13.70 6.39 1.92
N VAL A 155 -14.92 6.08 2.34
CA VAL A 155 -15.35 6.03 3.76
C VAL A 155 -15.78 4.62 4.15
N ILE A 156 -14.99 4.02 5.04
CA ILE A 156 -15.33 2.77 5.73
C ILE A 156 -15.90 3.12 7.10
N ASN A 157 -17.21 2.91 7.30
CA ASN A 157 -17.93 3.27 8.53
C ASN A 157 -17.71 2.22 9.64
N GLY A 158 -18.05 2.58 10.88
CA GLY A 158 -17.66 1.80 12.05
C GLY A 158 -18.09 0.32 12.02
N GLY A 159 -17.20 -0.56 12.48
CA GLY A 159 -17.46 -1.99 12.57
C GLY A 159 -17.54 -2.73 11.23
N VAL A 160 -17.12 -2.13 10.12
CA VAL A 160 -17.13 -2.78 8.80
C VAL A 160 -15.97 -3.77 8.67
N ILE A 161 -16.25 -4.91 8.02
CA ILE A 161 -15.24 -5.90 7.63
C ILE A 161 -15.07 -5.81 6.10
N VAL A 162 -13.90 -5.38 5.65
CA VAL A 162 -13.51 -5.41 4.24
C VAL A 162 -12.69 -6.68 4.01
N LYS A 163 -13.22 -7.59 3.20
CA LYS A 163 -12.63 -8.90 2.95
C LYS A 163 -11.42 -8.82 2.04
N ASN A 164 -10.58 -9.86 2.11
CA ASN A 164 -9.37 -9.99 1.33
C ASN A 164 -9.57 -9.62 -0.15
N ASP A 165 -8.53 -9.02 -0.74
CA ASP A 165 -8.48 -8.69 -2.16
C ASP A 165 -9.54 -7.68 -2.65
N SER A 166 -10.23 -6.99 -1.73
CA SER A 166 -11.29 -6.04 -2.10
C SER A 166 -10.75 -4.70 -2.57
N PHE A 167 -11.47 -4.09 -3.51
CA PHE A 167 -11.23 -2.74 -4.00
C PHE A 167 -12.43 -1.85 -3.66
N VAL A 168 -12.18 -0.80 -2.88
CA VAL A 168 -13.20 0.18 -2.49
C VAL A 168 -12.92 1.50 -3.23
N GLY A 169 -13.59 1.70 -4.36
CA GLY A 169 -13.30 2.79 -5.30
C GLY A 169 -13.54 4.18 -4.75
N SER A 170 -12.87 5.18 -5.32
CA SER A 170 -12.80 6.53 -4.76
C SER A 170 -14.17 7.17 -4.48
N ASN A 171 -14.26 7.94 -3.40
CA ASN A 171 -15.51 8.58 -2.94
C ASN A 171 -16.67 7.60 -2.70
N SER A 172 -16.41 6.30 -2.52
CA SER A 172 -17.44 5.38 -2.05
C SER A 172 -17.62 5.48 -0.55
N THR A 173 -18.76 5.03 -0.06
CA THR A 173 -19.06 4.98 1.38
C THR A 173 -19.68 3.63 1.70
N SER A 174 -19.41 3.11 2.87
CA SER A 174 -20.05 1.89 3.38
C SER A 174 -21.13 2.24 4.41
N LYS A 175 -22.10 1.36 4.60
CA LYS A 175 -22.89 1.34 5.84
C LYS A 175 -22.05 0.80 6.99
N GLN A 176 -22.34 1.19 8.22
CA GLN A 176 -21.72 0.61 9.42
C GLN A 176 -22.07 -0.87 9.59
N SER A 177 -21.16 -1.63 10.22
CA SER A 177 -21.36 -3.02 10.63
C SER A 177 -21.77 -3.99 9.52
N ILE A 178 -21.26 -3.77 8.30
CA ILE A 178 -21.44 -4.69 7.16
C ILE A 178 -20.14 -5.40 6.79
N GLU A 179 -20.27 -6.44 5.99
CA GLU A 179 -19.15 -7.07 5.30
C GLU A 179 -19.11 -6.61 3.83
N ILE A 180 -17.93 -6.26 3.33
CA ILE A 180 -17.69 -5.80 1.95
C ILE A 180 -16.66 -6.72 1.32
N SER A 181 -16.95 -7.22 0.11
CA SER A 181 -16.03 -8.06 -0.65
C SER A 181 -16.02 -7.68 -2.13
N GLY A 182 -14.86 -7.81 -2.78
CA GLY A 182 -14.72 -7.65 -4.22
C GLY A 182 -14.61 -6.19 -4.66
N PHE A 183 -15.24 -5.84 -5.78
CA PHE A 183 -15.08 -4.52 -6.40
C PHE A 183 -16.26 -3.60 -6.11
N ILE A 184 -16.02 -2.53 -5.35
CA ILE A 184 -16.97 -1.44 -5.14
C ILE A 184 -16.59 -0.28 -6.05
N LYS A 185 -17.52 0.10 -6.92
CA LYS A 185 -17.33 1.20 -7.87
C LYS A 185 -17.20 2.54 -7.16
N ALA A 186 -16.36 3.42 -7.70
CA ALA A 186 -16.23 4.80 -7.24
C ALA A 186 -17.59 5.52 -7.14
N GLY A 187 -17.76 6.33 -6.09
CA GLY A 187 -18.99 7.08 -5.81
C GLY A 187 -20.18 6.24 -5.33
N SER A 188 -19.99 4.95 -5.05
CA SER A 188 -21.08 4.05 -4.65
C SER A 188 -21.27 3.98 -3.15
N LEU A 189 -22.47 3.61 -2.71
CA LEU A 189 -22.77 3.24 -1.32
C LEU A 189 -22.82 1.72 -1.19
N ALA A 190 -21.85 1.12 -0.51
CA ALA A 190 -21.86 -0.30 -0.12
C ALA A 190 -22.79 -0.49 1.07
N LYS A 191 -23.73 -1.43 0.96
CA LYS A 191 -24.81 -1.66 1.94
C LYS A 191 -24.98 -3.14 2.23
#